data_AF-A0A2T3Z4V3-F1
#
_entry.id   AF-A0A2T3Z4V3-F1
#
_cell.length_a   1.000
_cell.length_b   1.000
_cell.length_c   1.000
_cell.angle_alpha   90.00
_cell.angle_beta   90.00
_cell.angle_gamma   90.00
#
_symmetry.space_group_name_H-M   'P 1'
#
loop_
_entity.id
_entity.type
_entity.pdbx_description
1 polymer ?
#
loop_
_entity_poly.entity_id
_entity_poly.type
_entity_poly.pdbx_seq_one_letter_code
_entity_poly.pdbx_strand_id
1 'polypeptide(L)'
;MLEIRKDEATTSQGIVNVLPCRVHHTGSIEPSSAYWNPTADENETRTAYLRGRKLQGKTASLPANYRGVVLQRKDDEPNPAEQPDVMIVGEDGEDESSPRIGTMHTVTEFDKMVVWSHDALADASSDPYLRGVEEWLQVANSIHSYSTEDGDKAK
;
A
#
# COMPACT_ATOMS: atom_id res chain seq x y z
N MET A 1 6.77 -16.48 10.81
CA MET A 1 7.20 -15.16 10.24
C MET A 1 6.23 -14.75 9.13
N LEU A 2 5.89 -13.46 8.95
CA LEU A 2 5.03 -13.03 7.82
C LEU A 2 5.82 -13.10 6.50
N GLU A 3 5.40 -13.95 5.56
CA GLU A 3 6.02 -14.08 4.25
C GLU A 3 5.19 -13.36 3.17
N ILE A 4 5.86 -12.63 2.28
CA ILE A 4 5.23 -12.00 1.10
C ILE A 4 5.68 -12.76 -0.15
N ARG A 5 4.72 -13.37 -0.86
CA ARG A 5 4.95 -14.06 -2.13
C ARG A 5 4.43 -13.23 -3.30
N LYS A 6 5.16 -13.30 -4.42
CA LYS A 6 4.74 -12.69 -5.69
C LYS A 6 4.30 -13.82 -6.62
N ASP A 7 3.02 -13.86 -6.95
CA ASP A 7 2.52 -14.78 -7.96
C ASP A 7 2.94 -14.26 -9.34
N GLU A 8 3.57 -15.10 -10.16
CA GLU A 8 4.11 -14.72 -11.49
C GLU A 8 3.02 -14.24 -12.47
N ALA A 9 1.74 -14.50 -12.19
CA ALA A 9 0.68 -14.47 -13.19
C ALA A 9 0.21 -13.08 -13.63
N THR A 10 0.32 -12.02 -12.83
CA THR A 10 -0.14 -10.68 -13.28
C THR A 10 0.44 -9.56 -12.41
N THR A 11 1.58 -8.99 -12.83
CA THR A 11 2.01 -7.69 -12.30
C THR A 11 1.43 -6.56 -13.15
N SER A 12 0.10 -6.46 -13.23
CA SER A 12 -0.51 -5.24 -13.79
C SER A 12 -0.39 -4.12 -12.77
N GLN A 13 0.10 -2.97 -13.21
CA GLN A 13 0.23 -1.79 -12.36
C GLN A 13 -1.15 -1.21 -12.02
N GLY A 14 -1.51 -1.25 -10.75
CA GLY A 14 -2.81 -0.83 -10.26
C GLY A 14 -2.90 0.68 -10.12
N ILE A 15 -4.11 1.22 -10.26
CA ILE A 15 -4.39 2.63 -9.93
C ILE A 15 -5.04 2.69 -8.56
N VAL A 16 -4.32 3.22 -7.57
CA VAL A 16 -4.82 3.36 -6.20
C VAL A 16 -5.54 4.71 -6.04
N ASN A 17 -6.76 4.67 -5.50
CA ASN A 17 -7.59 5.84 -5.25
C ASN A 17 -7.97 5.91 -3.77
N VAL A 18 -7.54 6.95 -3.07
CA VAL A 18 -7.92 7.23 -1.68
C VAL A 18 -9.12 8.16 -1.70
N LEU A 19 -10.30 7.65 -1.34
CA LEU A 19 -11.56 8.39 -1.40
C LEU A 19 -11.84 9.13 -0.07
N PRO A 20 -12.47 10.31 -0.09
CA PRO A 20 -12.83 11.08 1.10
C PRO A 20 -14.14 10.58 1.71
N CYS A 21 -14.31 9.26 1.75
CA CYS A 21 -15.47 8.59 2.32
C CYS A 21 -15.16 7.12 2.60
N ARG A 22 -15.96 6.51 3.49
CA ARG A 22 -15.88 5.08 3.78
C ARG A 22 -16.88 4.32 2.93
N VAL A 23 -16.41 3.34 2.18
CA VAL A 23 -17.25 2.34 1.51
C VAL A 23 -17.32 1.10 2.40
N HIS A 24 -18.51 0.71 2.82
CA HIS A 24 -18.70 -0.46 3.70
C HIS A 24 -18.50 -1.80 2.99
N HIS A 25 -18.68 -1.82 1.67
CA HIS A 25 -18.45 -3.01 0.87
C HIS A 25 -16.96 -3.21 0.60
N THR A 26 -16.47 -4.42 0.85
CA THR A 26 -15.12 -4.86 0.50
C THR A 26 -15.22 -6.02 -0.48
N GLY A 27 -14.76 -5.82 -1.71
CA GLY A 27 -14.84 -6.83 -2.77
C GLY A 27 -14.69 -6.20 -4.16
N SER A 28 -14.66 -7.05 -5.19
CA SER A 28 -14.62 -6.60 -6.58
C SER A 28 -15.91 -5.84 -6.95
N ILE A 29 -15.76 -4.83 -7.81
CA ILE A 29 -16.86 -4.05 -8.37
C ILE A 29 -16.79 -4.13 -9.90
N GLU A 30 -17.37 -5.19 -10.48
CA GLU A 30 -17.42 -5.34 -11.94
C GLU A 30 -18.74 -4.82 -12.53
N PRO A 31 -18.71 -4.03 -13.62
CA PRO A 31 -17.65 -3.17 -14.12
C PRO A 31 -17.73 -1.74 -13.54
N SER A 32 -16.62 -1.23 -12.99
CA SER A 32 -16.55 0.09 -12.35
C SER A 32 -16.45 1.27 -13.32
N SER A 33 -16.04 1.04 -14.57
CA SER A 33 -15.87 2.09 -15.60
C SER A 33 -17.18 2.77 -16.02
N ALA A 34 -18.35 2.22 -15.70
CA ALA A 34 -19.60 2.96 -15.91
C ALA A 34 -19.84 4.03 -14.84
N TYR A 35 -19.23 3.87 -13.66
CA TYR A 35 -19.53 4.67 -12.46
C TYR A 35 -18.34 5.49 -11.96
N TRP A 36 -17.12 5.15 -12.38
CA TRP A 36 -15.89 5.80 -11.95
C TRP A 36 -14.98 6.06 -13.15
N ASN A 37 -15.02 7.30 -13.66
CA ASN A 37 -14.22 7.76 -14.78
C ASN A 37 -13.50 9.07 -14.45
N PRO A 38 -12.38 9.02 -13.71
CA PRO A 38 -11.53 10.19 -13.50
C PRO A 38 -11.04 10.78 -14.82
N THR A 39 -11.24 12.08 -15.02
CA THR A 39 -10.63 12.86 -16.11
C THR A 39 -9.54 13.76 -15.54
N ALA A 40 -8.45 13.96 -16.29
CA ALA A 40 -7.39 14.89 -15.91
C ALA A 40 -7.53 16.19 -16.71
N ASP A 41 -7.30 17.32 -16.06
CA ASP A 41 -7.19 18.62 -16.72
C ASP A 41 -5.72 18.98 -17.07
N GLU A 42 -5.52 20.16 -17.64
CA GLU A 42 -4.20 20.69 -18.04
C GLU A 42 -3.25 20.89 -16.84
N ASN A 43 -3.79 21.00 -15.62
CA ASN A 43 -3.02 21.20 -14.38
C ASN A 43 -2.76 19.86 -13.64
N GLU A 44 -2.91 18.73 -14.33
CA GLU A 44 -2.82 17.36 -13.77
C GLU A 44 -3.80 17.08 -12.62
N THR A 45 -4.80 17.94 -12.42
CA THR A 45 -5.84 17.74 -11.43
C THR A 45 -6.87 16.78 -11.98
N ARG A 46 -7.16 15.74 -11.22
CA ARG A 46 -8.17 14.75 -11.60
C ARG A 46 -9.54 15.17 -11.09
N THR A 47 -10.58 15.00 -11.90
CA THR A 47 -11.96 15.22 -11.50
C THR A 47 -12.76 13.94 -11.71
N ALA A 48 -13.57 13.56 -10.72
CA ALA A 48 -14.49 12.44 -10.81
C ALA A 48 -15.76 12.74 -10.01
N TYR A 49 -16.81 11.96 -10.22
CA TYR A 49 -18.06 12.08 -9.47
C TYR A 49 -18.37 10.76 -8.77
N LEU A 50 -18.62 10.83 -7.47
CA LEU A 50 -19.04 9.67 -6.68
C LEU A 50 -20.36 9.99 -5.99
N ARG A 51 -21.40 9.20 -6.28
CA ARG A 51 -22.74 9.40 -5.70
C ARG A 51 -23.28 10.83 -5.89
N GLY A 52 -22.99 11.44 -7.04
CA GLY A 52 -23.40 12.81 -7.40
C GLY A 52 -22.56 13.92 -6.78
N ARG A 53 -21.51 13.61 -6.01
CA ARG A 53 -20.58 14.60 -5.45
C ARG A 53 -19.35 14.74 -6.33
N LYS A 54 -18.96 15.97 -6.63
CA LYS A 54 -17.72 16.27 -7.35
C LYS A 54 -16.54 16.03 -6.42
N LEU A 55 -15.57 15.25 -6.90
CA LEU A 55 -14.29 15.03 -6.23
C LEU A 55 -13.17 15.64 -7.08
N GLN A 56 -12.20 16.23 -6.40
CA GLN A 56 -10.94 16.66 -7.00
C GLN A 56 -9.82 15.79 -6.45
N GLY A 57 -8.96 15.32 -7.35
CA GLY A 57 -7.92 14.35 -7.06
C GLY A 57 -6.55 14.92 -7.37
N LYS A 58 -5.64 14.86 -6.39
CA LYS A 58 -4.21 15.13 -6.60
C LYS A 58 -3.47 13.80 -6.74
N THR A 59 -2.60 13.71 -7.73
CA THR A 59 -1.73 12.54 -7.91
C THR A 59 -0.50 12.70 -7.02
N ALA A 60 -0.22 11.71 -6.16
CA ALA A 60 1.00 11.61 -5.39
C ALA A 60 1.85 10.46 -5.92
N SER A 61 3.02 10.80 -6.46
CA SER A 61 4.02 9.84 -6.92
C SER A 61 4.89 9.40 -5.75
N LEU A 62 5.13 8.09 -5.64
CA LEU A 62 6.06 7.56 -4.67
C LEU A 62 7.50 7.98 -5.01
N PRO A 63 8.39 8.18 -4.01
CA PRO A 63 9.79 8.48 -4.29
C PRO A 63 10.49 7.33 -5.03
N ALA A 64 11.53 7.63 -5.80
CA ALA A 64 12.13 6.69 -6.78
C ALA A 64 12.62 5.35 -6.21
N ASN A 65 12.96 5.29 -4.91
CA ASN A 65 13.40 4.09 -4.21
C ASN A 65 12.26 3.34 -3.50
N TYR A 66 11.01 3.74 -3.71
CA TYR A 66 9.82 3.12 -3.13
C TYR A 66 8.94 2.49 -4.21
N ARG A 67 8.23 1.44 -3.81
CA ARG A 67 7.14 0.85 -4.60
C ARG A 67 5.96 0.58 -3.69
N GLY A 68 4.76 0.81 -4.20
CA GLY A 68 3.51 0.45 -3.56
C GLY A 68 3.13 -0.98 -3.92
N VAL A 69 2.62 -1.73 -2.94
CA VAL A 69 2.17 -3.11 -3.13
C VAL A 69 0.83 -3.29 -2.44
N VAL A 70 -0.15 -3.87 -3.14
CA VAL A 70 -1.42 -4.33 -2.56
C VAL A 70 -1.29 -5.81 -2.27
N LEU A 71 -1.42 -6.16 -1.00
CA LEU A 71 -1.31 -7.53 -0.51
C LEU A 71 -2.70 -8.10 -0.19
N GLN A 72 -2.90 -9.36 -0.52
CA GLN A 72 -4.07 -10.13 -0.09
C GLN A 72 -3.59 -11.38 0.63
N ARG A 73 -4.15 -11.62 1.82
CA ARG A 73 -3.94 -12.88 2.52
C ARG A 73 -4.61 -13.99 1.73
N LYS A 74 -3.87 -15.05 1.41
CA LYS A 74 -4.46 -16.32 1.02
C LYS A 74 -4.43 -17.23 2.23
N ASP A 75 -5.54 -17.91 2.47
CA ASP A 75 -5.52 -19.05 3.37
C ASP A 75 -4.90 -20.20 2.58
N ASP A 76 -3.57 -20.26 2.57
CA ASP A 76 -2.86 -21.44 2.06
C ASP A 76 -3.31 -22.64 2.91
N GLU A 77 -3.74 -23.74 2.27
CA GLU A 77 -3.99 -24.99 2.99
C GLU A 77 -2.74 -25.36 3.79
N PRO A 78 -2.86 -25.75 5.07
CA PRO A 78 -1.72 -26.11 5.88
C PRO A 78 -1.00 -27.28 5.22
N ASN A 79 0.18 -27.02 4.65
CA ASN A 79 1.05 -28.08 4.17
C ASN A 79 1.44 -28.95 5.38
N PRO A 80 1.15 -30.27 5.37
CA PRO A 80 1.45 -31.16 6.49
C PRO A 80 2.95 -31.24 6.84
N ALA A 81 3.83 -30.80 5.94
CA ALA A 81 5.28 -30.84 6.12
C ALA A 81 5.86 -29.66 6.91
N GLU A 82 5.09 -28.61 7.17
CA GLU A 82 5.57 -27.40 7.86
C GLU A 82 5.24 -27.48 9.36
N GLN A 83 6.26 -27.80 10.15
CA GLN A 83 6.21 -27.81 11.62
C GLN A 83 5.95 -26.39 12.16
N PRO A 84 5.34 -26.25 13.36
CA PRO A 84 5.16 -24.93 13.98
C PRO A 84 6.51 -24.22 14.20
N ASP A 85 6.54 -22.90 13.92
CA ASP A 85 7.74 -22.05 14.01
C ASP A 85 8.38 -22.07 15.42
N VAL A 86 7.59 -22.20 16.48
CA VAL A 86 8.05 -22.27 17.88
C VAL A 86 7.06 -23.10 18.71
N MET A 87 7.56 -24.10 19.45
CA MET A 87 6.81 -24.76 20.53
C MET A 87 7.00 -23.94 21.81
N ILE A 88 5.91 -23.37 22.34
CA ILE A 88 5.94 -22.73 23.66
C ILE A 88 5.63 -23.83 24.68
N VAL A 89 6.61 -24.22 25.48
CA VAL A 89 6.40 -25.14 26.59
C VAL A 89 5.72 -24.36 27.71
N GLY A 90 4.41 -24.55 27.89
CA GLY A 90 3.70 -24.06 29.07
C GLY A 90 4.13 -24.83 30.33
N GLU A 91 4.15 -24.16 31.48
CA GLU A 91 4.50 -24.78 32.78
C GLU A 91 3.57 -25.95 33.18
N ASP A 92 2.40 -26.08 32.55
CA ASP A 92 1.40 -27.12 32.84
C ASP A 92 1.29 -28.23 31.76
N GLY A 93 2.27 -28.34 30.84
CA GLY A 93 2.31 -29.45 29.88
C GLY A 93 1.26 -29.41 28.77
N GLU A 94 0.57 -28.28 28.61
CA GLU A 94 -0.26 -28.00 27.44
C GLU A 94 0.61 -27.30 26.38
N ASP A 95 0.90 -28.02 25.28
CA ASP A 95 1.59 -27.47 24.12
C ASP A 95 0.66 -26.45 23.41
N GLU A 96 0.76 -25.16 23.77
CA GLU A 96 0.08 -24.11 23.01
C GLU A 96 0.86 -23.81 21.72
N SER A 97 0.27 -24.17 20.58
CA SER A 97 0.82 -23.83 19.27
C SER A 97 0.70 -22.32 19.03
N SER A 98 1.83 -21.62 18.82
CA SER A 98 1.79 -20.21 18.40
C SER A 98 1.02 -20.05 17.09
N PRO A 99 0.18 -19.00 16.92
CA PRO A 99 -0.57 -18.79 15.69
C PRO A 99 0.37 -18.60 14.50
N ARG A 100 0.21 -19.44 13.48
CA ARG A 100 0.96 -19.34 12.21
C ARG A 100 0.65 -17.99 11.57
N ILE A 101 1.69 -17.18 11.36
CA ILE A 101 1.58 -15.92 10.62
C ILE A 101 1.47 -16.30 9.13
N GLY A 102 0.24 -16.27 8.57
CA GLY A 102 -0.05 -16.78 7.22
C GLY A 102 0.62 -15.99 6.07
N THR A 103 0.64 -16.58 4.87
CA THR A 103 1.26 -16.00 3.67
C THR A 103 0.44 -14.85 3.08
N MET A 104 1.13 -13.79 2.63
CA MET A 104 0.53 -12.68 1.87
C MET A 104 0.94 -12.75 0.40
N HIS A 105 0.00 -12.57 -0.51
CA HIS A 105 0.26 -12.55 -1.95
C HIS A 105 0.13 -11.14 -2.51
N THR A 106 1.06 -10.77 -3.38
CA THR A 106 0.99 -9.51 -4.14
C THR A 106 -0.12 -9.60 -5.19
N VAL A 107 -1.14 -8.75 -5.04
CA VAL A 107 -2.24 -8.60 -6.01
C VAL A 107 -1.86 -7.64 -7.12
N THR A 108 -1.27 -6.50 -6.76
CA THR A 108 -0.85 -5.47 -7.71
C THR A 108 0.22 -4.57 -7.10
N GLU A 109 1.00 -3.94 -7.95
CA GLU A 109 2.00 -2.93 -7.60
C GLU A 109 1.58 -1.57 -8.14
N PHE A 110 2.03 -0.48 -7.51
CA PHE A 110 1.76 0.87 -7.96
C PHE A 110 2.93 1.81 -7.64
N ASP A 111 3.11 2.84 -8.46
CA ASP A 111 4.11 3.90 -8.31
C ASP A 111 3.49 5.22 -7.86
N LYS A 112 2.16 5.34 -7.95
CA LYS A 112 1.41 6.55 -7.63
C LYS A 112 0.04 6.21 -7.07
N MET A 113 -0.48 7.13 -6.27
CA MET A 113 -1.83 7.09 -5.76
C MET A 113 -2.54 8.41 -6.07
N VAL A 114 -3.85 8.38 -6.17
CA VAL A 114 -4.68 9.58 -6.29
C VAL A 114 -5.41 9.80 -4.97
N VAL A 115 -5.15 10.95 -4.34
CA VAL A 115 -5.85 11.37 -3.13
C VAL A 115 -6.98 12.29 -3.53
N TRP A 116 -8.20 11.91 -3.16
CA TRP A 116 -9.43 12.61 -3.53
C TRP A 116 -10.00 13.40 -2.36
N SER A 117 -10.47 14.60 -2.63
CA SER A 117 -11.11 15.52 -1.68
C SER A 117 -12.43 16.07 -2.23
N HIS A 118 -13.32 16.50 -1.31
CA HIS A 118 -14.55 17.21 -1.68
C HIS A 118 -14.24 18.69 -1.94
N ASP A 119 -14.81 19.25 -3.01
CA ASP A 119 -14.86 20.68 -3.36
C ASP A 119 -13.55 21.48 -3.51
N ALA A 120 -12.41 21.04 -2.99
CA ALA A 120 -11.12 21.71 -3.11
C ALA A 120 -9.98 20.72 -3.28
N LEU A 121 -8.96 21.07 -4.06
CA LEU A 121 -7.76 20.25 -4.22
C LEU A 121 -6.98 20.17 -2.90
N ALA A 122 -6.77 18.95 -2.42
CA ALA A 122 -5.93 18.71 -1.26
C ALA A 122 -4.45 18.97 -1.57
N ASP A 123 -3.71 19.48 -0.60
CA ASP A 123 -2.26 19.67 -0.65
C ASP A 123 -1.59 18.97 0.55
N ALA A 124 -0.25 18.90 0.56
CA ALA A 124 0.48 18.30 1.68
C ALA A 124 0.32 19.09 2.99
N SER A 125 -0.12 20.36 2.95
CA SER A 125 -0.37 21.17 4.15
C SER A 125 -1.69 20.82 4.85
N SER A 126 -2.62 20.17 4.14
CA SER A 126 -3.94 19.82 4.66
C SER A 126 -4.22 18.31 4.71
N ASP A 127 -3.60 17.52 3.83
CA ASP A 127 -3.90 16.08 3.71
C ASP A 127 -2.75 15.19 4.22
N PRO A 128 -3.04 14.25 5.15
CA PRO A 128 -2.03 13.41 5.77
C PRO A 128 -1.43 12.36 4.81
N TYR A 129 -2.15 11.91 3.78
CA TYR A 129 -1.64 10.94 2.81
C TYR A 129 -0.65 11.60 1.86
N LEU A 130 -0.98 12.81 1.38
CA LEU A 130 -0.07 13.62 0.58
C LEU A 130 1.20 13.95 1.37
N ARG A 131 1.06 14.45 2.60
CA ARG A 131 2.21 14.73 3.48
C ARG A 131 3.05 13.48 3.75
N GLY A 132 2.40 12.34 3.97
CA GLY A 132 3.07 11.08 4.21
C GLY A 132 4.00 10.69 3.05
N VAL A 133 3.49 10.77 1.82
CA VAL A 133 4.26 10.38 0.64
C VAL A 133 5.29 11.45 0.23
N GLU A 134 4.89 12.72 0.23
CA GLU A 134 5.73 13.83 -0.24
C GLU A 134 6.84 14.18 0.77
N GLU A 135 6.58 14.13 2.07
CA GLU A 135 7.51 14.63 3.10
C GLU A 135 8.02 13.50 4.00
N TRP A 136 7.13 12.73 4.61
CA TRP A 136 7.51 11.79 5.68
C TRP A 136 8.47 10.69 5.19
N LEU A 137 8.23 10.11 4.00
CA LEU A 137 9.13 9.10 3.44
C LEU A 137 10.58 9.60 3.26
N GLN A 138 10.75 10.89 2.94
CA GLN A 138 12.07 11.49 2.77
C GLN A 138 12.73 11.74 4.12
N VAL A 139 11.97 12.25 5.10
CA VAL A 139 12.45 12.48 6.46
C VAL A 139 12.86 11.17 7.12
N ALA A 140 12.02 10.13 7.04
CA ALA A 140 12.33 8.80 7.57
C ALA A 140 13.60 8.23 6.93
N ASN A 141 13.75 8.35 5.60
CA ASN A 141 14.96 7.92 4.91
C ASN A 141 16.21 8.68 5.39
N SER A 142 16.07 9.96 5.72
CA SER A 142 17.18 10.81 6.19
C SER A 142 17.58 10.52 7.63
N ILE A 143 16.62 10.15 8.49
CA ILE A 143 16.88 9.77 9.90
C ILE A 143 17.55 8.39 9.98
N HIS A 144 17.16 7.47 9.09
CA HIS A 144 17.61 6.09 9.10
C HIS A 144 18.70 5.77 8.08
N SER A 145 19.23 6.78 7.37
CA SER A 145 20.40 6.60 6.53
C SER A 145 21.64 6.46 7.41
N TYR A 146 22.39 5.39 7.19
CA TYR A 146 23.71 5.26 7.81
C TYR A 146 24.71 6.07 6.96
N SER A 147 25.55 6.86 7.62
CA SER A 147 26.69 7.50 6.96
C SER A 147 27.57 6.39 6.39
N THR A 148 27.64 6.28 5.07
CA THR A 148 28.70 5.52 4.42
C THR A 148 29.99 6.28 4.68
N GLU A 149 30.83 5.77 5.56
CA GLU A 149 32.24 6.17 5.63
C GLU A 149 32.89 5.74 4.30
N ASP A 150 32.69 6.53 3.24
CA ASP A 150 33.49 6.40 2.05
C ASP A 150 34.89 6.90 2.38
N GLY A 151 35.81 5.95 2.36
CA GLY A 151 37.20 6.12 2.72
C GLY A 151 37.84 7.29 1.99
N ASP A 152 38.32 8.24 2.79
CA ASP A 152 39.41 9.15 2.47
C ASP A 152 40.69 8.33 2.20
N LYS A 153 40.75 7.70 1.01
CA LYS A 153 41.96 7.16 0.41
C LYS A 153 41.89 7.25 -1.11
N ALA A 154 42.24 8.42 -1.65
CA ALA A 154 43.15 8.48 -2.79
C ALA A 154 43.79 9.87 -2.85
N LYS A 155 45.07 9.84 -2.47
CA LYS A 155 46.12 10.85 -2.65
C LYS A 155 46.35 11.19 -4.12
#